data_AF-G1WBV8-F1
#
_entry.id   AF-G1WBV8-F1
#
_cell.length_a   1.000
_cell.length_b   1.000
_cell.length_c   1.000
_cell.angle_alpha   90.00
_cell.angle_beta   90.00
_cell.angle_gamma   90.00
#
_symmetry.space_group_name_H-M   'P 1'
#
loop_
_entity.id
_entity.type
_entity.pdbx_description
1 polymer ?
#
loop_
_entity_poly.entity_id
_entity_poly.type
_entity_poly.pdbx_seq_one_letter_code
_entity_poly.pdbx_strand_id
1 'polypeptide(L)'
;MKNCFSLLLLCTLLCSCAETQEDKAAALMSEIQQLYDKGHYRATLDSIMALRKDYPEAVKARKAALKIWQNASLHMAQSDVATTDSTLQATLATLQTTQDLRTKNLLRVRCDSLKARYEAMCGVVRMIHYRQQHP
;
A
#
# COMPACT_ATOMS: atom_id res chain seq x y z
N MET A 1 34.83 42.13 45.22
CA MET A 1 35.64 41.87 44.01
C MET A 1 35.79 40.39 43.83
N LYS A 2 35.34 39.89 42.67
CA LYS A 2 35.81 38.71 41.93
C LYS A 2 36.25 37.51 42.78
N ASN A 3 35.33 36.55 42.89
CA ASN A 3 35.53 35.10 42.82
C ASN A 3 34.12 34.50 42.67
N CYS A 4 33.32 35.03 41.75
CA CYS A 4 33.20 34.52 40.38
C CYS A 4 32.67 33.08 40.35
N PHE A 5 31.34 32.96 40.46
CA PHE A 5 30.52 32.44 39.37
C PHE A 5 30.88 31.05 38.80
N SER A 6 31.44 30.12 39.59
CA SER A 6 31.88 28.83 39.05
C SER A 6 31.41 27.62 39.86
N LEU A 7 30.20 27.65 40.41
CA LEU A 7 29.56 26.44 40.95
C LEU A 7 28.04 26.37 40.72
N LEU A 8 27.55 27.12 39.72
CA LEU A 8 26.14 27.18 39.34
C LEU A 8 25.99 27.06 37.81
N LEU A 9 26.82 26.21 37.21
CA LEU A 9 26.74 25.80 35.80
C LEU A 9 26.69 24.27 35.68
N LEU A 10 26.00 23.63 36.63
CA LEU A 10 25.53 22.25 36.51
C LEU A 10 23.99 22.24 36.54
N CYS A 11 23.39 23.30 35.99
CA CYS A 11 21.96 23.34 35.69
C CYS A 11 21.76 22.81 34.27
N THR A 12 21.04 21.69 34.21
CA THR A 12 20.11 21.36 33.12
C THR A 12 20.71 21.12 31.73
N LEU A 13 21.53 20.09 31.60
CA LEU A 13 21.40 19.18 30.44
C LEU A 13 20.50 18.01 30.86
N LEU A 14 19.29 18.34 31.36
CA LEU A 14 18.19 17.40 31.24
C LEU A 14 17.89 17.37 29.75
N CYS A 15 18.45 16.38 29.08
CA CYS A 15 17.99 15.94 27.78
C CYS A 15 16.52 15.55 27.97
N SER A 16 15.61 16.51 27.87
CA SER A 16 14.22 16.20 27.58
C SER A 16 14.24 15.68 26.15
N CYS A 17 14.54 14.39 25.99
CA CYS A 17 14.10 13.63 24.83
C CYS A 17 12.57 13.61 24.93
N ALA A 18 11.91 14.72 24.55
CA ALA A 18 10.52 14.64 24.18
C ALA A 18 10.45 13.62 23.03
N GLU A 19 9.67 12.56 23.20
CA GLU A 19 9.47 11.55 22.15
C GLU A 19 9.14 12.23 20.84
N THR A 20 9.99 12.00 19.84
CA THR A 20 9.81 12.57 18.52
C THR A 20 8.60 11.92 17.85
N GLN A 21 8.03 12.55 16.82
CA GLN A 21 6.99 11.88 16.03
C GLN A 21 7.50 10.59 15.38
N GLU A 22 8.80 10.46 15.13
CA GLU A 22 9.40 9.21 14.63
C GLU A 22 9.30 8.10 15.68
N ASP A 23 9.58 8.40 16.95
CA ASP A 23 9.49 7.41 18.04
C ASP A 23 8.04 6.94 18.23
N LYS A 24 7.08 7.88 18.15
CA LYS A 24 5.64 7.57 18.26
C LYS A 24 5.11 6.78 17.06
N ALA A 25 5.65 7.05 15.88
CA ALA A 25 5.30 6.35 14.65
C ALA A 25 5.85 4.91 14.60
N ALA A 26 6.85 4.56 15.41
CA ALA A 26 7.54 3.28 15.35
C ALA A 26 6.62 2.08 15.57
N ALA A 27 5.69 2.17 16.54
CA ALA A 27 4.72 1.12 16.81
C ALA A 27 3.79 0.88 15.60
N LEU A 28 3.26 1.95 15.02
CA LEU A 28 2.39 1.86 13.84
C LEU A 28 3.16 1.38 12.59
N MET A 29 4.42 1.77 12.45
CA MET A 29 5.29 1.27 11.38
C MET A 29 5.56 -0.24 11.53
N SER A 30 5.72 -0.73 12.76
CA SER A 30 5.84 -2.17 13.03
C SER A 30 4.57 -2.93 12.64
N GLU A 31 3.39 -2.38 12.97
CA GLU A 31 2.11 -2.96 12.57
C GLU A 31 1.95 -3.01 11.05
N ILE A 32 2.29 -1.92 10.35
CA ILE A 32 2.28 -1.86 8.88
C ILE A 32 3.12 -3.00 8.28
N GLN A 33 4.32 -3.23 8.82
CA GLN A 33 5.20 -4.30 8.35
C GLN A 33 4.58 -5.69 8.60
N GLN A 34 4.04 -5.93 9.80
CA GLN A 34 3.39 -7.20 10.11
C GLN A 34 2.17 -7.49 9.23
N LEU A 35 1.34 -6.47 8.97
CA LEU A 35 0.19 -6.60 8.06
C LEU A 35 0.65 -6.92 6.64
N TYR A 36 1.71 -6.24 6.17
CA TYR A 36 2.29 -6.48 4.85
C TYR A 36 2.84 -7.91 4.73
N ASP A 37 3.61 -8.37 5.71
CA ASP A 37 4.22 -9.70 5.71
C ASP A 37 3.16 -10.82 5.76
N LYS A 38 2.01 -10.56 6.39
CA LYS A 38 0.84 -11.46 6.38
C LYS A 38 0.02 -11.40 5.09
N GLY A 39 0.39 -10.55 4.13
CA GLY A 39 -0.34 -10.34 2.88
C GLY A 39 -1.68 -9.60 3.05
N HIS A 40 -1.91 -8.94 4.20
CA HIS A 40 -3.13 -8.17 4.48
C HIS A 40 -3.08 -6.78 3.85
N TYR A 41 -2.83 -6.72 2.53
CA TYR A 41 -2.46 -5.50 1.82
C TYR A 41 -3.46 -4.35 1.95
N ARG A 42 -4.77 -4.63 2.05
CA ARG A 42 -5.76 -3.57 2.24
C ARG A 42 -5.61 -2.89 3.61
N ALA A 43 -5.50 -3.70 4.67
CA ALA A 43 -5.23 -3.20 6.01
C ALA A 43 -3.87 -2.49 6.08
N THR A 44 -2.86 -2.99 5.38
CA THR A 44 -1.57 -2.29 5.23
C THR A 44 -1.75 -0.87 4.68
N LEU A 45 -2.52 -0.69 3.60
CA LEU A 45 -2.76 0.64 3.02
C LEU A 45 -3.53 1.55 3.98
N ASP A 46 -4.55 1.03 4.67
CA ASP A 46 -5.33 1.78 5.65
C ASP A 46 -4.44 2.26 6.82
N SER A 47 -3.57 1.39 7.35
CA SER A 47 -2.61 1.75 8.40
C SER A 47 -1.56 2.76 7.92
N ILE A 48 -1.13 2.70 6.66
CA ILE A 48 -0.23 3.72 6.09
C ILE A 48 -0.95 5.07 5.94
N MET A 49 -2.24 5.08 5.61
CA MET A 49 -3.03 6.32 5.59
C MET A 49 -3.13 6.93 7.00
N ALA A 50 -3.35 6.10 8.03
CA ALA A 50 -3.31 6.54 9.43
C ALA A 50 -1.93 7.13 9.79
N LEU A 51 -0.84 6.44 9.45
CA LEU A 51 0.53 6.92 9.69
C LEU A 51 0.77 8.32 9.12
N ARG A 52 0.34 8.56 7.86
CA ARG A 52 0.51 9.87 7.19
C ARG A 52 -0.34 10.97 7.82
N LYS A 53 -1.50 10.61 8.37
CA LYS A 53 -2.44 11.54 9.02
C LYS A 53 -1.97 11.91 10.43
N ASP A 54 -1.61 10.90 11.22
CA ASP A 54 -1.38 11.05 12.66
C ASP A 54 0.07 11.47 12.97
N TYR A 55 1.02 11.12 12.09
CA TYR A 55 2.44 11.45 12.24
C TYR A 55 3.02 12.14 10.98
N PRO A 56 2.53 13.35 10.62
CA PRO A 56 2.96 14.03 9.40
C PRO A 56 4.46 14.39 9.40
N GLU A 57 5.07 14.69 10.55
CA GLU A 57 6.50 15.04 10.64
C GLU A 57 7.42 13.82 10.75
N ALA A 58 6.86 12.60 10.86
CA ALA A 58 7.63 11.35 10.83
C ALA A 58 8.07 11.00 9.39
N VAL A 59 8.88 11.88 8.78
CA VAL A 59 9.30 11.80 7.38
C VAL A 59 10.01 10.48 7.06
N LYS A 60 10.82 9.94 7.99
CA LYS A 60 11.52 8.66 7.78
C LYS A 60 10.53 7.51 7.76
N ALA A 61 9.64 7.42 8.75
CA ALA A 61 8.58 6.41 8.78
C ALA A 61 7.69 6.50 7.53
N ARG A 62 7.27 7.70 7.12
CA ARG A 62 6.44 7.91 5.92
C ARG A 62 7.13 7.49 4.63
N LYS A 63 8.45 7.74 4.49
CA LYS A 63 9.25 7.27 3.34
C LYS A 63 9.35 5.74 3.30
N ALA A 64 9.59 5.10 4.44
CA ALA A 64 9.62 3.64 4.54
C ALA A 64 8.25 3.03 4.18
N ALA A 65 7.17 3.59 4.74
CA ALA A 65 5.80 3.18 4.45
C ALA A 65 5.41 3.37 2.98
N LEU A 66 5.91 4.39 2.30
CA LEU A 66 5.65 4.59 0.86
C LEU A 66 6.15 3.42 0.01
N LYS A 67 7.31 2.85 0.34
CA LYS A 67 7.83 1.67 -0.37
C LYS A 67 6.92 0.45 -0.18
N ILE A 68 6.43 0.26 1.04
CA ILE A 68 5.47 -0.80 1.37
C ILE A 68 4.15 -0.57 0.64
N TRP A 69 3.64 0.67 0.60
CA TRP A 69 2.45 1.04 -0.16
C TRP A 69 2.57 0.60 -1.61
N GLN A 70 3.67 0.99 -2.28
CA GLN A 70 3.90 0.68 -3.68
C GLN A 70 3.89 -0.82 -3.95
N ASN A 71 4.58 -1.60 -3.11
CA ASN A 71 4.62 -3.06 -3.24
C ASN A 71 3.28 -3.73 -2.94
N ALA A 72 2.59 -3.30 -1.88
CA ALA A 72 1.26 -3.81 -1.52
C ALA A 72 0.25 -3.53 -2.65
N SER A 73 0.28 -2.32 -3.20
CA SER A 73 -0.58 -1.92 -4.33
C SER A 73 -0.28 -2.74 -5.58
N LEU A 74 1.00 -3.03 -5.84
CA LEU A 74 1.41 -3.90 -6.94
C LEU A 74 0.85 -5.31 -6.77
N HIS A 75 1.02 -5.90 -5.58
CA HIS A 75 0.50 -7.24 -5.29
C HIS A 75 -1.02 -7.33 -5.44
N MET A 76 -1.76 -6.33 -4.93
CA MET A 76 -3.21 -6.27 -5.10
C MET A 76 -3.61 -6.21 -6.58
N ALA A 77 -2.97 -5.32 -7.35
CA ALA A 77 -3.25 -5.18 -8.78
C ALA A 77 -2.93 -6.46 -9.56
N GLN A 78 -1.81 -7.13 -9.26
CA GLN A 78 -1.43 -8.40 -9.87
C GLN A 78 -2.43 -9.51 -9.52
N SER A 79 -2.89 -9.57 -8.26
CA SER A 79 -3.93 -10.51 -7.84
C SER A 79 -5.24 -10.28 -8.60
N ASP A 80 -5.66 -9.02 -8.75
CA ASP A 80 -6.89 -8.68 -9.48
C ASP A 80 -6.80 -9.06 -10.97
N VAL A 81 -5.63 -8.87 -11.60
CA VAL A 81 -5.35 -9.35 -12.97
C VAL A 81 -5.53 -10.86 -13.05
N ALA A 82 -4.89 -11.62 -12.14
CA ALA A 82 -4.95 -13.09 -12.15
C ALA A 82 -6.37 -13.62 -11.93
N THR A 83 -7.11 -13.06 -10.98
CA THR A 83 -8.51 -13.44 -10.72
C THR A 83 -9.40 -13.12 -11.92
N THR A 84 -9.20 -11.97 -12.56
CA THR A 84 -10.03 -11.56 -13.70
C THR A 84 -9.75 -12.39 -14.94
N ASP A 85 -8.48 -12.70 -15.22
CA ASP A 85 -8.11 -13.60 -16.32
C ASP A 85 -8.70 -15.01 -16.08
N SER A 86 -8.52 -15.59 -14.90
CA SER A 86 -9.11 -16.89 -14.56
C SER A 86 -10.64 -16.91 -14.76
N THR A 87 -11.33 -15.84 -14.35
CA THR A 87 -12.78 -15.69 -14.55
C THR A 87 -13.14 -15.57 -16.03
N LEU A 88 -12.34 -14.83 -16.81
CA LEU A 88 -12.52 -14.68 -18.25
C LEU A 88 -12.36 -16.03 -18.96
N GLN A 89 -11.31 -16.80 -18.64
CA GLN A 89 -11.07 -18.12 -19.22
C GLN A 89 -12.22 -19.09 -18.91
N ALA A 90 -12.69 -19.12 -17.66
CA ALA A 90 -13.84 -19.94 -17.27
C ALA A 90 -15.13 -19.54 -18.01
N THR A 91 -15.35 -18.24 -18.20
CA THR A 91 -16.52 -17.72 -18.93
C THR A 91 -16.43 -18.07 -20.42
N LEU A 92 -15.25 -17.97 -21.03
CA LEU A 92 -15.00 -18.37 -22.42
C LEU A 92 -15.24 -19.86 -22.64
N ALA A 93 -14.75 -20.71 -21.74
CA ALA A 93 -14.99 -22.15 -21.80
C ALA A 93 -16.49 -22.48 -21.74
N THR A 94 -17.24 -21.81 -20.85
CA THR A 94 -18.70 -21.95 -20.75
C THR A 94 -19.41 -21.49 -22.03
N LEU A 95 -18.95 -20.39 -22.63
CA LEU A 95 -19.53 -19.85 -23.87
C LEU A 95 -19.37 -20.82 -25.05
N GLN A 96 -18.27 -21.56 -25.12
CA GLN A 96 -18.01 -22.54 -26.17
C GLN A 96 -19.00 -23.71 -26.14
N THR A 97 -19.36 -24.18 -24.95
CA THR A 97 -20.26 -25.34 -24.77
C THR A 97 -21.74 -24.96 -24.74
N THR A 98 -22.07 -23.69 -24.48
CA THR A 98 -23.45 -23.21 -24.42
C THR A 98 -24.10 -23.21 -25.81
N GLN A 99 -25.28 -23.81 -25.92
CA GLN A 99 -26.09 -23.82 -27.16
C GLN A 99 -27.17 -22.73 -27.19
N ASP A 100 -27.79 -22.42 -26.05
CA ASP A 100 -28.85 -21.41 -25.97
C ASP A 100 -28.36 -20.01 -26.38
N LEU A 101 -29.01 -19.42 -27.38
CA LEU A 101 -28.63 -18.13 -27.96
C LEU A 101 -28.71 -16.99 -26.93
N ARG A 102 -29.74 -16.99 -26.08
CA ARG A 102 -29.91 -15.94 -25.07
C ARG A 102 -28.75 -15.98 -24.07
N THR A 103 -28.44 -17.16 -23.55
CA THR A 103 -27.34 -17.37 -22.61
C THR A 103 -25.99 -17.06 -23.25
N LYS A 104 -25.75 -17.47 -24.50
CA LYS A 104 -24.52 -17.10 -25.23
C LYS A 104 -24.34 -15.58 -25.34
N ASN A 105 -25.39 -14.84 -25.67
CA ASN A 105 -25.31 -13.38 -25.78
C ASN A 105 -24.97 -12.74 -24.44
N LEU A 106 -25.56 -13.21 -23.34
CA LEU A 106 -25.21 -12.73 -21.99
C LEU A 106 -23.74 -13.05 -21.64
N LEU A 107 -23.27 -14.25 -21.96
CA LEU A 107 -21.87 -14.64 -21.73
C LEU A 107 -20.89 -13.80 -22.55
N ARG A 108 -21.23 -13.42 -23.79
CA ARG A 108 -20.42 -12.50 -24.62
C ARG A 108 -20.25 -11.15 -23.95
N VAL A 109 -21.35 -10.54 -23.51
CA VAL A 109 -21.32 -9.26 -22.78
C VAL A 109 -20.43 -9.36 -21.54
N ARG A 110 -20.55 -10.47 -20.79
CA ARG A 110 -19.71 -10.72 -19.62
C ARG A 110 -18.22 -10.85 -19.99
N CYS A 111 -17.89 -11.58 -21.06
CA CYS A 111 -16.52 -11.70 -21.55
C CYS A 111 -15.94 -10.34 -21.93
N ASP A 112 -16.70 -9.50 -22.64
CA ASP A 112 -16.23 -8.17 -23.05
C ASP A 112 -15.99 -7.27 -21.83
N SER A 113 -16.88 -7.32 -20.83
CA SER A 113 -16.69 -6.64 -19.55
C SER A 113 -15.42 -7.11 -18.82
N LEU A 114 -15.17 -8.43 -18.78
CA LEU A 114 -13.99 -9.01 -18.14
C LEU A 114 -12.70 -8.65 -18.87
N LYS A 115 -12.70 -8.64 -20.22
CA LYS A 115 -11.57 -8.19 -21.04
C LYS A 115 -11.23 -6.71 -20.77
N ALA A 116 -12.24 -5.84 -20.77
CA ALA A 116 -12.03 -4.42 -20.47
C ALA A 116 -11.43 -4.22 -19.08
N ARG A 117 -11.92 -4.96 -18.08
CA ARG A 117 -11.37 -4.92 -16.72
C ARG A 117 -9.92 -5.43 -16.69
N TYR A 118 -9.62 -6.56 -17.35
CA TYR A 118 -8.28 -7.12 -17.44
C TYR A 118 -7.28 -6.10 -18.02
N GLU A 119 -7.61 -5.50 -19.16
CA GLU A 119 -6.76 -4.51 -19.82
C GLU A 119 -6.49 -3.29 -18.93
N ALA A 120 -7.52 -2.79 -18.24
CA ALA A 120 -7.41 -1.69 -17.30
C ALA A 120 -6.43 -2.03 -16.16
N MET A 121 -6.54 -3.23 -15.56
CA MET A 121 -5.69 -3.63 -14.44
C MET A 121 -4.25 -3.91 -14.88
N CYS A 122 -4.04 -4.47 -16.08
CA CYS A 122 -2.71 -4.54 -16.68
C CYS A 122 -2.11 -3.13 -16.87
N GLY A 123 -2.93 -2.14 -17.23
CA GLY A 123 -2.54 -0.74 -17.28
C GLY A 123 -2.09 -0.19 -15.92
N VAL A 124 -2.83 -0.50 -14.86
CA VAL A 124 -2.46 -0.13 -13.48
C VAL A 124 -1.10 -0.73 -13.08
N VAL A 125 -0.89 -2.03 -13.32
CA VAL A 125 0.39 -2.70 -13.04
C VAL A 125 1.55 -2.03 -13.77
N ARG A 126 1.38 -1.73 -15.08
CA ARG A 126 2.39 -1.00 -15.87
C ARG A 126 2.69 0.37 -15.28
N MET A 127 1.67 1.12 -14.87
CA MET A 127 1.83 2.45 -14.27
C MET A 127 2.56 2.38 -12.92
N ILE A 128 2.27 1.37 -12.09
CA ILE A 128 2.98 1.16 -10.82
C ILE A 128 4.46 0.88 -11.09
N HIS A 129 4.79 -0.03 -12.01
CA HIS A 129 6.18 -0.30 -12.38
C HIS A 129 6.90 0.92 -12.94
N TYR A 130 6.24 1.70 -13.80
CA TYR A 130 6.80 2.94 -14.31
C TYR A 130 7.16 3.92 -13.18
N ARG A 131 6.26 4.11 -12.20
CA ARG A 131 6.53 4.99 -11.03
C ARG A 131 7.64 4.45 -10.13
N GLN A 132 7.76 3.13 -9.99
CA GLN A 132 8.85 2.52 -9.21
C GLN A 132 10.22 2.71 -9.87
N GLN A 133 10.26 2.78 -11.20
CA GLN A 133 11.49 3.06 -11.96
C GLN A 133 11.86 4.55 -11.99
N HIS A 134 10.91 5.44 -11.74
CA HIS A 134 11.07 6.89 -11.77
C HIS A 134 10.59 7.53 -10.44
N PRO A 135 11.32 7.32 -9.32
CA PRO A 135 10.92 7.72 -7.97
C PRO A 135 10.99 9.22 -7.68
#